data_AF-A0AAP0G343-F1
#
_entry.id   AF-A0AAP0G343-F1
#
_cell.length_a   1.000
_cell.length_b   1.000
_cell.length_c   1.000
_cell.angle_alpha   90.00
_cell.angle_beta   90.00
_cell.angle_gamma   90.00
#
_symmetry.space_group_name_H-M   'P 1'
#
loop_
_entity.id
_entity.type
_entity.pdbx_description
1 polymer ?
#
loop_
_entity_poly.entity_id
_entity_poly.type
_entity_poly.pdbx_seq_one_letter_code
_entity_poly.pdbx_strand_id
1 'polypeptide(L)'
;MMEKGKGCLQAFSMVAVQAGYAGLNVLSKLALDSGTSPLVLIAYRQIVSTLLLAPIAIFLERKAASKITGRILVQIFVSSIFGATLNQLLYFIGLQYTTPTIASALTNVLPAMTFIMALPFRIETADMKTSSGQAKVVGTAFSIGGSMLMTFYKGPLIHVPSSSIHWTYAEGAVESDGATLASRGEEAIGAMLVVASCIAWAAWFIIQAKMSQSFSAPYTNSALFSAMAALQCLLIGIIGERDFNRWALGLDIRLVAVLYIGVVCSGFAVLLMTWAIEKRGPLFVSMFSPVQLMIVAVLGWSILDEKIYLSSALGSVVIVLGLYMVLWGKGRELKAKASLEGDKEPYEGGAAEGKQETNGALAIYSPTANAYPKEKKEGKVDEV
;
A
#
# COMPACT_ATOMS: atom_id res chain seq x y z
N MET A 1 19.58 -20.29 -0.35
CA MET A 1 19.75 -18.90 -0.86
C MET A 1 18.48 -18.33 -1.51
N MET A 2 17.60 -19.12 -2.14
CA MET A 2 16.38 -18.62 -2.81
C MET A 2 15.33 -17.95 -1.90
N GLU A 3 15.33 -18.23 -0.59
CA GLU A 3 14.36 -17.63 0.35
C GLU A 3 14.77 -16.23 0.85
N LYS A 4 16.10 -15.98 0.98
CA LYS A 4 16.63 -14.64 1.32
C LYS A 4 16.34 -13.62 0.21
N GLY A 5 16.35 -14.03 -1.06
CA GLY A 5 16.07 -13.15 -2.20
C GLY A 5 14.62 -12.64 -2.27
N LYS A 6 13.65 -13.46 -1.83
CA LYS A 6 12.23 -13.09 -1.86
C LYS A 6 11.90 -11.95 -0.89
N GLY A 7 12.55 -11.93 0.29
CA GLY A 7 12.39 -10.86 1.28
C GLY A 7 12.88 -9.49 0.83
N CYS A 8 14.04 -9.44 0.17
CA CYS A 8 14.54 -8.20 -0.44
C CYS A 8 13.62 -7.70 -1.54
N LEU A 9 13.05 -8.59 -2.36
CA LEU A 9 12.14 -8.20 -3.43
C LEU A 9 10.91 -7.44 -2.88
N GLN A 10 10.29 -7.94 -1.82
CA GLN A 10 9.12 -7.28 -1.23
C GLN A 10 9.44 -5.91 -0.64
N ALA A 11 10.57 -5.78 0.06
CA ALA A 11 10.99 -4.49 0.61
C ALA A 11 11.31 -3.48 -0.51
N PHE A 12 12.03 -3.91 -1.56
CA PHE A 12 12.32 -3.08 -2.72
C PHE A 12 11.05 -2.64 -3.45
N SER A 13 10.09 -3.57 -3.65
CA SER A 13 8.79 -3.25 -4.22
C SER A 13 8.06 -2.20 -3.38
N MET A 14 8.08 -2.29 -2.05
CA MET A 14 7.45 -1.29 -1.19
C MET A 14 8.14 0.07 -1.29
N VAL A 15 9.48 0.13 -1.32
CA VAL A 15 10.20 1.39 -1.56
C VAL A 15 9.83 2.00 -2.92
N ALA A 16 9.75 1.19 -3.98
CA ALA A 16 9.33 1.64 -5.31
C ALA A 16 7.87 2.16 -5.31
N VAL A 17 6.98 1.51 -4.55
CA VAL A 17 5.61 1.99 -4.34
C VAL A 17 5.61 3.38 -3.68
N GLN A 18 6.41 3.58 -2.63
CA GLN A 18 6.49 4.89 -1.96
C GLN A 18 7.10 5.97 -2.86
N ALA A 19 8.07 5.61 -3.71
CA ALA A 19 8.60 6.53 -4.73
C ALA A 19 7.51 6.94 -5.73
N GLY A 20 6.69 5.99 -6.17
CA GLY A 20 5.53 6.25 -7.02
C GLY A 20 4.55 7.24 -6.37
N TYR A 21 4.21 7.00 -5.09
CA TYR A 21 3.33 7.88 -4.30
C TYR A 21 3.92 9.25 -3.98
N ALA A 22 5.24 9.39 -3.88
CA ALA A 22 5.89 10.70 -3.78
C ALA A 22 5.60 11.55 -5.04
N GLY A 23 5.76 10.95 -6.24
CA GLY A 23 5.39 11.60 -7.49
C GLY A 23 3.89 11.88 -7.62
N LEU A 24 3.02 11.04 -7.04
CA LEU A 24 1.58 11.28 -6.98
C LEU A 24 1.27 12.62 -6.34
N ASN A 25 1.88 12.94 -5.20
CA ASN A 25 1.54 14.15 -4.45
C ASN A 25 1.81 15.43 -5.26
N VAL A 26 2.97 15.46 -5.94
CA VAL A 26 3.37 16.59 -6.79
C VAL A 26 2.45 16.70 -8.02
N LEU A 27 2.32 15.63 -8.80
CA LEU A 27 1.52 15.65 -10.03
C LEU A 27 0.02 15.85 -9.78
N SER A 28 -0.50 15.32 -8.67
CA SER A 28 -1.88 15.53 -8.26
C SER A 28 -2.14 16.99 -7.94
N LYS A 29 -1.25 17.63 -7.17
CA LYS A 29 -1.40 19.03 -6.80
C LYS A 29 -1.34 19.93 -8.03
N LEU A 30 -0.36 19.70 -8.92
CA LEU A 30 -0.27 20.40 -10.22
C LEU A 30 -1.55 20.27 -11.07
N ALA A 31 -2.11 19.05 -11.16
CA ALA A 31 -3.34 18.82 -11.91
C ALA A 31 -4.55 19.52 -11.29
N LEU A 32 -4.68 19.50 -9.96
CA LEU A 32 -5.74 20.18 -9.22
C LEU A 32 -5.65 21.70 -9.35
N ASP A 33 -4.45 22.26 -9.21
CA ASP A 33 -4.21 23.71 -9.31
C ASP A 33 -4.40 24.21 -10.75
N SER A 34 -4.19 23.35 -11.74
CA SER A 34 -4.56 23.61 -13.14
C SER A 34 -6.08 23.59 -13.39
N GLY A 35 -6.91 23.40 -12.36
CA GLY A 35 -8.38 23.43 -12.43
C GLY A 35 -9.05 22.08 -12.67
N THR A 36 -8.34 20.96 -12.52
CA THR A 36 -8.94 19.61 -12.65
C THR A 36 -9.80 19.30 -11.44
N SER A 37 -11.04 18.85 -11.67
CA SER A 37 -11.90 18.37 -10.59
C SER A 37 -11.32 17.10 -9.94
N PRO A 38 -11.20 17.01 -8.60
CA PRO A 38 -10.72 15.81 -7.91
C PRO A 38 -11.48 14.54 -8.31
N LEU A 39 -12.80 14.68 -8.50
CA LEU A 39 -13.69 13.57 -8.85
C LEU A 39 -13.33 12.98 -10.22
N VAL A 40 -13.08 13.85 -11.20
CA VAL A 40 -12.69 13.49 -12.56
C VAL A 40 -11.31 12.82 -12.54
N LEU A 41 -10.36 13.39 -11.80
CA LEU A 41 -9.01 12.84 -11.65
C LEU A 41 -9.01 11.42 -11.07
N ILE A 42 -9.79 11.20 -10.00
CA ILE A 42 -9.93 9.89 -9.35
C ILE A 42 -10.60 8.88 -10.29
N ALA A 43 -11.67 9.28 -11.00
CA ALA A 43 -12.35 8.41 -11.95
C ALA A 43 -11.43 7.94 -13.08
N TYR A 44 -10.73 8.87 -13.74
CA TYR A 44 -9.79 8.51 -14.82
C TYR A 44 -8.61 7.68 -14.32
N ARG A 45 -8.07 8.01 -13.14
CA ARG A 45 -7.02 7.20 -12.48
C ARG A 45 -7.42 5.73 -12.35
N GLN A 46 -8.65 5.45 -11.92
CA GLN A 46 -9.12 4.06 -11.77
C GLN A 46 -9.45 3.40 -13.11
N ILE A 47 -9.95 4.15 -14.10
CA ILE A 47 -10.16 3.63 -15.47
C ILE A 47 -8.82 3.18 -16.07
N VAL A 48 -7.80 4.03 -16.03
CA VAL A 48 -6.46 3.74 -16.57
C VAL A 48 -5.89 2.50 -15.89
N SER A 49 -6.00 2.41 -14.56
CA SER A 49 -5.58 1.24 -13.80
C SER A 49 -6.29 -0.04 -14.24
N THR A 50 -7.62 0.04 -14.44
CA THR A 50 -8.43 -1.10 -14.88
C THR A 50 -8.03 -1.57 -16.26
N LEU A 51 -7.85 -0.65 -17.21
CA LEU A 51 -7.43 -0.95 -18.58
C LEU A 51 -6.03 -1.59 -18.63
N LEU A 52 -5.14 -1.19 -17.73
CA LEU A 52 -3.82 -1.78 -17.58
C LEU A 52 -3.86 -3.18 -16.96
N LEU A 53 -4.57 -3.35 -15.85
CA LEU A 53 -4.56 -4.59 -15.06
C LEU A 53 -5.46 -5.69 -15.64
N ALA A 54 -6.56 -5.34 -16.29
CA ALA A 54 -7.50 -6.32 -16.86
C ALA A 54 -6.85 -7.31 -17.84
N PRO A 55 -6.07 -6.88 -18.86
CA PRO A 55 -5.41 -7.83 -19.76
C PRO A 55 -4.39 -8.68 -19.00
N ILE A 56 -3.59 -8.08 -18.11
CA ILE A 56 -2.58 -8.79 -17.31
C ILE A 56 -3.24 -9.90 -16.47
N ALA A 57 -4.37 -9.61 -15.83
CA ALA A 57 -5.13 -10.59 -15.05
C ALA A 57 -5.67 -11.73 -15.92
N ILE A 58 -6.23 -11.42 -17.10
CA ILE A 58 -6.76 -12.43 -18.03
C ILE A 58 -5.64 -13.34 -18.54
N PHE A 59 -4.46 -12.81 -18.84
CA PHE A 59 -3.33 -13.59 -19.35
C PHE A 59 -2.66 -14.43 -18.27
N LEU A 60 -2.38 -13.86 -17.08
CA LEU A 60 -1.62 -14.54 -16.02
C LEU A 60 -2.48 -15.45 -15.14
N GLU A 61 -3.76 -15.11 -14.93
CA GLU A 61 -4.63 -15.77 -13.95
C GLU A 61 -5.99 -16.18 -14.55
N ARG A 62 -6.01 -16.61 -15.82
CA ARG A 62 -7.25 -17.00 -16.53
C ARG A 62 -8.14 -17.99 -15.76
N LYS A 63 -7.54 -18.91 -15.02
CA LYS A 63 -8.25 -19.93 -14.19
C LYS A 63 -8.77 -19.38 -12.86
N ALA A 64 -8.39 -18.18 -12.45
CA ALA A 64 -8.92 -17.54 -11.24
C ALA A 64 -10.39 -17.12 -11.42
N ALA A 65 -10.82 -16.82 -12.65
CA ALA A 65 -12.19 -16.42 -12.97
C ALA A 65 -13.23 -17.47 -12.53
N SER A 66 -12.93 -18.76 -12.62
CA SER A 66 -13.84 -19.83 -12.22
C SER A 66 -13.98 -19.99 -10.69
N LYS A 67 -13.12 -19.31 -9.91
CA LYS A 67 -13.16 -19.31 -8.43
C LYS A 67 -13.88 -18.08 -7.88
N ILE A 68 -14.27 -17.13 -8.73
CA ILE A 68 -14.98 -15.91 -8.32
C ILE A 68 -16.41 -16.29 -7.92
N THR A 69 -16.74 -16.04 -6.65
CA THR A 69 -18.10 -16.16 -6.13
C THR A 69 -18.71 -14.78 -5.92
N GLY A 70 -20.05 -14.68 -5.87
CA GLY A 70 -20.72 -13.41 -5.59
C GLY A 70 -20.28 -12.79 -4.25
N ARG A 71 -19.96 -13.62 -3.25
CA ARG A 71 -19.39 -13.16 -1.97
C ARG A 71 -18.03 -12.49 -2.14
N ILE A 72 -17.14 -13.04 -2.97
CA ILE A 72 -15.84 -12.44 -3.27
C ILE A 72 -16.03 -11.11 -4.01
N LEU A 73 -16.97 -11.03 -4.96
CA LEU A 73 -17.27 -9.77 -5.65
C LEU A 73 -17.76 -8.68 -4.68
N VAL A 74 -18.64 -9.03 -3.73
CA VAL A 74 -19.08 -8.08 -2.69
C VAL A 74 -17.91 -7.65 -1.80
N GLN A 75 -17.03 -8.58 -1.42
CA GLN A 75 -15.83 -8.25 -0.65
C GLN A 75 -14.89 -7.32 -1.42
N ILE A 76 -14.66 -7.56 -2.71
CA ILE A 76 -13.85 -6.70 -3.58
C ILE A 76 -14.51 -5.32 -3.75
N PHE A 77 -15.84 -5.28 -3.90
CA PHE A 77 -16.59 -4.03 -3.98
C PHE A 77 -16.40 -3.19 -2.71
N VAL A 78 -16.60 -3.78 -1.52
CA VAL A 78 -16.36 -3.10 -0.24
C VAL A 78 -14.88 -2.71 -0.08
N SER A 79 -13.95 -3.60 -0.47
CA SER A 79 -12.52 -3.35 -0.48
C SER A 79 -12.18 -2.10 -1.32
N SER A 80 -12.76 -1.98 -2.52
CA SER A 80 -12.57 -0.83 -3.42
C SER A 80 -13.12 0.49 -2.87
N ILE A 81 -14.19 0.45 -2.06
CA ILE A 81 -14.67 1.64 -1.36
C ILE A 81 -13.58 2.15 -0.42
N PHE A 82 -13.05 1.30 0.46
CA PHE A 82 -12.07 1.72 1.46
C PHE A 82 -10.69 2.01 0.87
N GLY A 83 -10.23 1.22 -0.10
CA GLY A 83 -8.87 1.31 -0.64
C GLY A 83 -8.71 2.26 -1.82
N ALA A 84 -9.80 2.63 -2.48
CA ALA A 84 -9.77 3.54 -3.62
C ALA A 84 -10.77 4.67 -3.45
N THR A 85 -12.07 4.42 -3.55
CA THR A 85 -13.08 5.48 -3.69
C THR A 85 -13.10 6.44 -2.50
N LEU A 86 -13.37 5.95 -1.29
CA LEU A 86 -13.44 6.76 -0.07
C LEU A 86 -12.06 7.29 0.31
N ASN A 87 -11.02 6.44 0.27
CA ASN A 87 -9.66 6.86 0.60
C ASN A 87 -9.19 8.00 -0.31
N GLN A 88 -9.27 7.83 -1.64
CA GLN A 88 -8.78 8.83 -2.58
C GLN A 88 -9.64 10.07 -2.52
N LEU A 89 -10.97 9.96 -2.44
CA LEU A 89 -11.83 11.13 -2.33
C LEU A 89 -11.46 12.00 -1.12
N LEU A 90 -11.32 11.39 0.06
CA LEU A 90 -10.91 12.09 1.26
C LEU A 90 -9.49 12.68 1.12
N TYR A 91 -8.57 11.93 0.51
CA TYR A 91 -7.19 12.38 0.34
C TYR A 91 -7.07 13.57 -0.61
N PHE A 92 -7.67 13.52 -1.80
CA PHE A 92 -7.55 14.58 -2.80
C PHE A 92 -8.34 15.83 -2.39
N ILE A 93 -9.51 15.69 -1.76
CA ILE A 93 -10.20 16.85 -1.17
C ILE A 93 -9.35 17.44 -0.05
N GLY A 94 -8.80 16.61 0.83
CA GLY A 94 -7.88 17.07 1.89
C GLY A 94 -6.68 17.83 1.33
N LEU A 95 -6.08 17.32 0.25
CA LEU A 95 -4.95 17.92 -0.47
C LEU A 95 -5.27 19.25 -1.14
N GLN A 96 -6.55 19.58 -1.41
CA GLN A 96 -6.91 20.92 -1.88
C GLN A 96 -6.77 21.98 -0.77
N TYR A 97 -6.99 21.58 0.49
CA TYR A 97 -6.94 22.46 1.66
C TYR A 97 -5.61 22.39 2.43
N THR A 98 -4.66 21.57 1.98
CA THR A 98 -3.35 21.41 2.63
C THR A 98 -2.22 21.29 1.61
N THR A 99 -0.99 21.28 2.07
CA THR A 99 0.19 21.14 1.19
C THR A 99 0.55 19.66 0.99
N PRO A 100 1.23 19.30 -0.12
CA PRO A 100 1.81 17.97 -0.32
C PRO A 100 2.67 17.49 0.86
N THR A 101 3.40 18.40 1.50
CA THR A 101 4.25 18.12 2.65
C THR A 101 3.43 17.76 3.90
N ILE A 102 2.41 18.55 4.24
CA ILE A 102 1.53 18.25 5.38
C ILE A 102 0.76 16.95 5.13
N ALA A 103 0.21 16.76 3.93
CA ALA A 103 -0.48 15.52 3.57
C ALA A 103 0.44 14.30 3.73
N SER A 104 1.68 14.37 3.21
CA SER A 104 2.69 13.31 3.38
C SER A 104 3.02 13.06 4.85
N ALA A 105 3.16 14.11 5.66
CA ALA A 105 3.42 13.99 7.08
C ALA A 105 2.29 13.26 7.82
N LEU A 106 1.02 13.60 7.52
CA LEU A 106 -0.15 12.99 8.12
C LEU A 106 -0.34 11.52 7.70
N THR A 107 0.10 11.14 6.49
CA THR A 107 0.07 9.73 6.06
C THR A 107 0.97 8.80 6.87
N ASN A 108 1.86 9.34 7.70
CA ASN A 108 2.69 8.55 8.61
C ASN A 108 1.92 8.00 9.82
N VAL A 109 0.65 8.37 9.99
CA VAL A 109 -0.24 7.73 10.97
C VAL A 109 -0.74 6.35 10.48
N LEU A 110 -0.61 6.06 9.17
CA LEU A 110 -1.05 4.80 8.56
C LEU A 110 -0.50 3.53 9.24
N PRO A 111 0.80 3.40 9.58
CA PRO A 111 1.32 2.23 10.27
C PRO A 111 0.64 1.97 11.61
N ALA A 112 0.43 3.02 12.41
CA ALA A 112 -0.26 2.90 13.70
C ALA A 112 -1.71 2.45 13.52
N MET A 113 -2.46 3.08 12.61
CA MET A 113 -3.86 2.71 12.37
C MET A 113 -3.97 1.28 11.83
N THR A 114 -3.07 0.87 10.94
CA THR A 114 -3.00 -0.49 10.43
C THR A 114 -2.72 -1.49 11.55
N PHE A 115 -1.78 -1.18 12.44
CA PHE A 115 -1.46 -2.03 13.57
C PHE A 115 -2.66 -2.20 14.50
N ILE A 116 -3.27 -1.08 14.92
CA ILE A 116 -4.45 -1.06 15.81
C ILE A 116 -5.60 -1.86 15.20
N MET A 117 -5.92 -1.64 13.93
CA MET A 117 -7.00 -2.38 13.25
C MET A 117 -6.68 -3.86 13.01
N ALA A 118 -5.40 -4.25 12.94
CA ALA A 118 -5.02 -5.65 12.77
C ALA A 118 -5.21 -6.49 14.05
N LEU A 119 -5.18 -5.89 15.25
CA LEU A 119 -5.23 -6.60 16.53
C LEU A 119 -6.56 -7.36 16.76
N PRO A 120 -7.76 -6.76 16.58
CA PRO A 120 -9.03 -7.46 16.80
C PRO A 120 -9.21 -8.68 15.88
N PHE A 121 -8.58 -8.65 14.71
CA PHE A 121 -8.66 -9.73 13.72
C PHE A 121 -7.53 -10.75 13.85
N ARG A 122 -6.62 -10.59 14.82
CA ARG A 122 -5.46 -11.45 15.05
C ARG A 122 -4.60 -11.66 13.80
N ILE A 123 -4.59 -10.68 12.90
CA ILE A 123 -3.74 -10.70 11.69
C ILE A 123 -2.28 -10.39 12.08
N GLU A 124 -2.11 -9.52 13.07
CA GLU A 124 -0.83 -9.21 13.69
C GLU A 124 -0.85 -9.61 15.16
N THR A 125 0.22 -10.26 15.62
CA THR A 125 0.43 -10.55 17.03
C THR A 125 1.23 -9.41 17.68
N ALA A 126 0.61 -8.70 18.62
CA ALA A 126 1.26 -7.74 19.50
C ALA A 126 1.68 -8.39 20.81
N ASP A 127 2.24 -9.60 20.75
CA ASP A 127 2.71 -10.25 21.97
C ASP A 127 4.01 -9.56 22.43
N MET A 128 3.84 -8.61 23.35
CA MET A 128 4.92 -7.84 23.97
C MET A 128 5.86 -8.72 24.81
N LYS A 129 5.52 -9.99 25.07
CA LYS A 129 6.42 -10.96 25.68
C LYS A 129 7.43 -11.52 24.68
N THR A 130 7.13 -11.45 23.38
CA THR A 130 8.03 -11.90 22.32
C THR A 130 8.90 -10.76 21.79
N SER A 131 10.17 -11.07 21.53
CA SER A 131 11.09 -10.13 20.86
C SER A 131 10.59 -9.65 19.48
N SER A 132 9.80 -10.48 18.78
CA SER A 132 9.17 -10.11 17.50
C SER A 132 8.05 -9.08 17.69
N GLY A 133 7.16 -9.28 18.66
CA GLY A 133 6.09 -8.33 18.99
C GLY A 133 6.64 -6.98 19.45
N GLN A 134 7.63 -6.99 20.35
CA GLN A 134 8.31 -5.77 20.79
C GLN A 134 8.94 -5.01 19.62
N ALA A 135 9.67 -5.69 18.73
CA ALA A 135 10.31 -5.06 17.58
C ALA A 135 9.29 -4.45 16.60
N LYS A 136 8.11 -5.05 16.44
CA LYS A 136 7.02 -4.49 15.61
C LYS A 136 6.46 -3.19 16.22
N VAL A 137 6.17 -3.19 17.52
CA VAL A 137 5.61 -2.00 18.21
C VAL A 137 6.63 -0.87 18.27
N VAL A 138 7.83 -1.17 18.76
CA VAL A 138 8.91 -0.18 18.88
C VAL A 138 9.33 0.34 17.51
N GLY A 139 9.49 -0.54 16.51
CA GLY A 139 9.83 -0.13 15.16
C GLY A 139 8.78 0.79 14.53
N THR A 140 7.50 0.50 14.75
CA THR A 140 6.39 1.37 14.31
C THR A 140 6.45 2.75 15.00
N ALA A 141 6.70 2.78 16.31
CA ALA A 141 6.85 4.02 17.07
C ALA A 141 8.04 4.85 16.60
N PHE A 142 9.18 4.21 16.31
CA PHE A 142 10.36 4.87 15.75
C PHE A 142 10.07 5.44 14.36
N SER A 143 9.42 4.70 13.47
CA SER A 143 9.08 5.22 12.13
C SER A 143 8.17 6.45 12.18
N ILE A 144 7.16 6.44 13.07
CA ILE A 144 6.28 7.58 13.29
C ILE A 144 7.06 8.75 13.91
N GLY A 145 7.82 8.49 14.98
CA GLY A 145 8.65 9.50 15.65
C GLY A 145 9.65 10.15 14.70
N GLY A 146 10.29 9.37 13.83
CA GLY A 146 11.22 9.88 12.81
C GLY A 146 10.54 10.79 11.79
N SER A 147 9.32 10.44 11.34
CA SER A 147 8.54 11.30 10.45
C SER A 147 8.07 12.60 11.10
N MET A 148 7.68 12.54 12.39
CA MET A 148 7.29 13.73 13.16
C MET A 148 8.49 14.64 13.38
N LEU A 149 9.66 14.08 13.71
CA LEU A 149 10.91 14.82 13.83
C LEU A 149 11.25 15.54 12.53
N MET A 150 11.14 14.85 11.40
CA MET A 150 11.38 15.42 10.08
C MET A 150 10.42 16.57 9.72
N THR A 151 9.16 16.47 10.13
CA THR A 151 8.11 17.45 9.77
C THR A 151 8.12 18.67 10.68
N PHE A 152 8.20 18.48 12.00
CA PHE A 152 7.93 19.54 12.97
C PHE A 152 9.19 20.19 13.54
N TYR A 153 10.32 19.51 13.54
CA TYR A 153 11.56 20.10 14.01
C TYR A 153 12.25 20.81 12.84
N LYS A 154 12.60 22.08 13.00
CA LYS A 154 13.50 22.79 12.07
C LYS A 154 14.85 22.95 12.76
N GLY A 155 15.77 22.05 12.42
CA GLY A 155 17.16 22.12 12.89
C GLY A 155 17.98 23.12 12.07
N PRO A 156 19.30 23.21 12.30
CA PRO A 156 20.22 23.98 11.47
C PRO A 156 20.14 23.58 10.00
N LEU A 157 20.39 24.52 9.10
CA LEU A 157 20.47 24.28 7.67
C LEU A 157 21.71 23.44 7.36
N ILE A 158 21.54 22.34 6.62
CA ILE A 158 22.65 21.58 6.07
C ILE A 158 23.03 22.23 4.74
N HIS A 159 24.28 22.68 4.61
CA HIS A 159 24.79 23.21 3.35
C HIS A 159 25.10 22.04 2.40
N VAL A 160 24.08 21.63 1.65
CA VAL A 160 24.21 20.72 0.51
C VAL A 160 24.40 21.55 -0.77
N PRO A 161 25.31 21.15 -1.68
CA PRO A 161 25.47 21.83 -2.98
C PRO A 161 24.14 21.87 -3.74
N SER A 162 23.83 22.98 -4.42
CA SER A 162 22.63 23.08 -5.26
C SER A 162 22.60 21.98 -6.33
N SER A 163 21.42 21.41 -6.57
CA SER A 163 21.25 20.40 -7.60
C SER A 163 21.22 21.02 -8.99
N SER A 164 21.87 20.39 -9.97
CA SER A 164 21.89 20.87 -11.36
C SER A 164 20.62 20.54 -12.17
N ILE A 165 19.56 20.06 -11.53
CA ILE A 165 18.32 19.62 -12.18
C ILE A 165 17.27 20.73 -12.00
N HIS A 166 17.20 21.67 -12.95
CA HIS A 166 16.16 22.69 -12.97
C HIS A 166 14.93 22.18 -13.71
N TRP A 167 13.76 22.26 -13.07
CA TRP A 167 12.48 21.98 -13.71
C TRP A 167 11.64 23.26 -13.70
N THR A 168 11.67 24.01 -14.80
CA THR A 168 11.04 25.34 -14.93
C THR A 168 9.52 25.33 -14.68
N TYR A 169 8.86 24.18 -14.84
CA TYR A 169 7.43 24.03 -14.52
C TYR A 169 7.15 23.86 -13.01
N ALA A 170 8.15 23.43 -12.22
CA ALA A 170 8.04 23.30 -10.77
C ALA A 170 8.20 24.64 -10.04
N GLU A 171 8.96 25.57 -10.62
CA GLU A 171 9.14 26.94 -10.07
C GLU A 171 7.81 27.68 -9.95
N GLY A 172 6.95 27.62 -10.96
CA GLY A 172 5.61 28.21 -10.92
C GLY A 172 4.64 27.54 -9.95
N ALA A 173 4.92 26.29 -9.55
CA ALA A 173 4.11 25.57 -8.57
C ALA A 173 4.50 25.90 -7.12
N VAL A 174 5.71 26.40 -6.90
CA VAL A 174 6.25 26.79 -5.59
C VAL A 174 6.28 28.30 -5.38
N GLU A 175 6.19 29.14 -6.42
CA GLU A 175 5.77 30.55 -6.22
C GLU A 175 4.33 30.66 -5.68
N SER A 176 3.55 29.56 -5.75
CA SER A 176 2.31 29.40 -5.00
C SER A 176 2.51 28.96 -3.54
N ASP A 177 3.72 29.14 -2.98
CA ASP A 177 3.95 29.32 -1.52
C ASP A 177 3.30 30.62 -1.01
N GLY A 178 2.70 31.40 -1.90
CA GLY A 178 1.44 32.06 -1.62
C GLY A 178 0.38 31.01 -1.27
N ALA A 179 0.43 30.52 -0.03
CA ALA A 179 -0.74 30.00 0.65
C ALA A 179 -1.91 30.90 0.22
N THR A 180 -2.84 30.35 -0.56
CA THR A 180 -4.19 30.87 -0.49
C THR A 180 -4.47 30.96 1.00
N LEU A 181 -4.93 32.12 1.46
CA LEU A 181 -5.31 32.36 2.86
C LEU A 181 -6.47 31.42 3.22
N ALA A 182 -6.24 30.11 3.19
CA ALA A 182 -7.06 29.10 3.78
C ALA A 182 -7.09 29.49 5.24
N SER A 183 -8.29 29.78 5.71
CA SER A 183 -8.48 30.05 7.13
C SER A 183 -7.90 28.88 7.92
N ARG A 184 -7.42 29.13 9.14
CA ARG A 184 -6.95 28.04 10.05
C ARG A 184 -7.95 26.88 10.15
N GLY A 185 -9.24 27.17 9.95
CA GLY A 185 -10.30 26.16 9.88
C GLY A 185 -10.24 25.26 8.64
N GLU A 186 -9.99 25.81 7.46
CA GLU A 186 -9.87 25.04 6.22
C GLU A 186 -8.64 24.13 6.22
N GLU A 187 -7.50 24.63 6.71
CA GLU A 187 -6.29 23.81 6.87
C GLU A 187 -6.53 22.62 7.84
N ALA A 188 -7.25 22.87 8.94
CA ALA A 188 -7.63 21.82 9.88
C ALA A 188 -8.58 20.78 9.26
N ILE A 189 -9.53 21.21 8.42
CA ILE A 189 -10.42 20.31 7.66
C ILE A 189 -9.58 19.45 6.71
N GLY A 190 -8.62 20.05 5.99
CA GLY A 190 -7.69 19.33 5.12
C GLY A 190 -6.94 18.23 5.87
N ALA A 191 -6.38 18.57 7.04
CA ALA A 191 -5.67 17.60 7.88
C ALA A 191 -6.58 16.46 8.37
N MET A 192 -7.79 16.76 8.84
CA MET A 192 -8.76 15.75 9.28
C MET A 192 -9.15 14.80 8.15
N LEU A 193 -9.35 15.32 6.94
CA LEU A 193 -9.68 14.51 5.76
C LEU A 193 -8.52 13.58 5.37
N VAL A 194 -7.27 14.06 5.42
CA VAL A 194 -6.10 13.21 5.16
C VAL A 194 -5.98 12.10 6.22
N VAL A 195 -6.19 12.40 7.49
CA VAL A 195 -6.20 11.37 8.55
C VAL A 195 -7.32 10.36 8.32
N ALA A 196 -8.54 10.81 7.99
CA ALA A 196 -9.65 9.93 7.67
C ALA A 196 -9.35 9.04 6.46
N SER A 197 -8.64 9.56 5.45
CA SER A 197 -8.17 8.77 4.31
C SER A 197 -7.22 7.64 4.74
N CYS A 198 -6.34 7.89 5.72
CA CYS A 198 -5.42 6.88 6.25
C CYS A 198 -6.16 5.77 6.98
N ILE A 199 -7.24 6.10 7.69
CA ILE A 199 -8.11 5.11 8.34
C ILE A 199 -8.78 4.23 7.29
N ALA A 200 -9.34 4.82 6.24
CA ALA A 200 -9.92 4.07 5.13
C ALA A 200 -8.88 3.16 4.46
N TRP A 201 -7.65 3.66 4.26
CA TRP A 201 -6.57 2.88 3.65
C TRP A 201 -6.10 1.70 4.52
N ALA A 202 -5.95 1.93 5.82
CA ALA A 202 -5.65 0.86 6.78
C ALA A 202 -6.78 -0.18 6.84
N ALA A 203 -8.05 0.25 6.80
CA ALA A 203 -9.18 -0.68 6.70
C ALA A 203 -9.10 -1.55 5.44
N TRP A 204 -8.71 -0.97 4.29
CA TRP A 204 -8.43 -1.73 3.08
C TRP A 204 -7.33 -2.78 3.28
N PHE A 205 -6.20 -2.43 3.91
CA PHE A 205 -5.14 -3.41 4.18
C PHE A 205 -5.64 -4.62 4.98
N ILE A 206 -6.51 -4.39 5.97
CA ILE A 206 -7.11 -5.47 6.77
C ILE A 206 -8.09 -6.32 5.95
N ILE A 207 -8.99 -5.69 5.20
CA ILE A 207 -9.95 -6.38 4.33
C ILE A 207 -9.18 -7.21 3.30
N GLN A 208 -8.16 -6.63 2.68
CA GLN A 208 -7.32 -7.26 1.68
C GLN A 208 -6.56 -8.47 2.25
N ALA A 209 -6.02 -8.36 3.47
CA ALA A 209 -5.33 -9.47 4.14
C ALA A 209 -6.25 -10.67 4.42
N LYS A 210 -7.51 -10.42 4.79
CA LYS A 210 -8.51 -11.48 4.97
C LYS A 210 -8.96 -12.08 3.65
N MET A 211 -9.20 -11.22 2.66
CA MET A 211 -9.66 -11.63 1.35
C MET A 211 -8.61 -12.49 0.64
N SER A 212 -7.32 -12.19 0.78
CA SER A 212 -6.23 -12.98 0.19
C SER A 212 -6.13 -14.40 0.75
N GLN A 213 -6.69 -14.67 1.94
CA GLN A 213 -6.78 -16.03 2.48
C GLN A 213 -7.86 -16.87 1.76
N SER A 214 -8.95 -16.23 1.32
CA SER A 214 -10.06 -16.90 0.61
C SER A 214 -9.86 -16.92 -0.91
N PHE A 215 -9.19 -15.90 -1.45
CA PHE A 215 -8.96 -15.70 -2.88
C PHE A 215 -7.53 -15.21 -3.11
N SER A 216 -6.60 -16.14 -3.33
CA SER A 216 -5.20 -15.87 -3.65
C SER A 216 -5.02 -15.80 -5.17
N ALA A 217 -5.30 -14.61 -5.72
CA ALA A 217 -5.09 -14.26 -7.12
C ALA A 217 -4.85 -12.74 -7.21
N PRO A 218 -3.63 -12.26 -6.91
CA PRO A 218 -3.36 -10.84 -6.74
C PRO A 218 -3.64 -10.01 -7.99
N TYR A 219 -3.38 -10.52 -9.20
CA TYR A 219 -3.62 -9.77 -10.44
C TYR A 219 -5.11 -9.60 -10.70
N THR A 220 -5.87 -10.69 -10.60
CA THR A 220 -7.32 -10.69 -10.78
C THR A 220 -8.01 -9.86 -9.70
N ASN A 221 -7.55 -9.98 -8.46
CA ASN A 221 -8.07 -9.20 -7.34
C ASN A 221 -7.84 -7.70 -7.55
N SER A 222 -6.62 -7.27 -7.91
CA SER A 222 -6.32 -5.86 -8.15
C SER A 222 -7.04 -5.32 -9.39
N ALA A 223 -7.20 -6.13 -10.45
CA ALA A 223 -7.97 -5.73 -11.64
C ALA A 223 -9.46 -5.51 -11.31
N LEU A 224 -10.09 -6.45 -10.60
CA LEU A 224 -11.49 -6.31 -10.16
C LEU A 224 -11.66 -5.17 -9.16
N PHE A 225 -10.71 -5.02 -8.23
CA PHE A 225 -10.68 -3.89 -7.30
C PHE A 225 -10.66 -2.56 -8.04
N SER A 226 -9.77 -2.39 -9.02
CA SER A 226 -9.72 -1.18 -9.85
C SER A 226 -10.99 -0.99 -10.68
N ALA A 227 -11.57 -2.07 -11.23
CA ALA A 227 -12.81 -1.98 -12.00
C ALA A 227 -13.99 -1.52 -11.15
N MET A 228 -14.14 -2.07 -9.94
CA MET A 228 -15.18 -1.67 -8.98
C MET A 228 -14.95 -0.23 -8.49
N ALA A 229 -13.70 0.14 -8.24
CA ALA A 229 -13.35 1.52 -7.90
C ALA A 229 -13.67 2.48 -9.06
N ALA A 230 -13.35 2.12 -10.31
CA ALA A 230 -13.65 2.93 -11.48
C ALA A 230 -15.15 3.15 -11.63
N LEU A 231 -15.97 2.11 -11.46
CA LEU A 231 -17.42 2.22 -11.48
C LEU A 231 -17.92 3.17 -10.38
N GLN A 232 -17.48 2.98 -9.13
CA GLN A 232 -17.88 3.83 -8.01
C GLN A 232 -17.47 5.29 -8.21
N CYS A 233 -16.23 5.53 -8.63
CA CYS A 233 -15.69 6.87 -8.85
C CYS A 233 -16.32 7.55 -10.05
N LEU A 234 -16.67 6.82 -11.11
CA LEU A 234 -17.42 7.35 -12.25
C LEU A 234 -18.83 7.77 -11.83
N LEU A 235 -19.53 6.94 -11.06
CA LEU A 235 -20.87 7.28 -10.57
C LEU A 235 -20.84 8.53 -9.69
N ILE A 236 -19.94 8.58 -8.71
CA ILE A 236 -19.77 9.75 -7.85
C ILE A 236 -19.35 10.97 -8.68
N GLY A 237 -18.44 10.78 -9.62
CA GLY A 237 -17.99 11.84 -10.51
C GLY A 237 -19.13 12.42 -11.32
N ILE A 238 -19.91 11.61 -12.04
CA ILE A 238 -20.99 12.09 -12.91
C ILE A 238 -22.07 12.79 -12.08
N ILE A 239 -22.32 12.32 -10.86
CA ILE A 239 -23.29 12.95 -9.95
C ILE A 239 -22.77 14.29 -9.42
N GLY A 240 -21.50 14.33 -9.00
CA GLY A 240 -20.89 15.49 -8.34
C GLY A 240 -20.36 16.57 -9.28
N GLU A 241 -19.90 16.20 -10.47
CA GLU A 241 -19.36 17.10 -11.50
C GLU A 241 -20.15 16.92 -12.80
N ARG A 242 -21.27 17.66 -12.90
CA ARG A 242 -22.20 17.59 -14.04
C ARG A 242 -21.77 18.40 -15.26
N ASP A 243 -20.76 19.26 -15.10
CA ASP A 243 -20.19 20.01 -16.22
C ASP A 243 -19.24 19.10 -17.02
N PHE A 244 -19.73 18.58 -18.15
CA PHE A 244 -18.96 17.70 -19.03
C PHE A 244 -17.72 18.37 -19.64
N ASN A 245 -17.61 19.71 -19.62
CA ASN A 245 -16.39 20.38 -20.06
C ASN A 245 -15.21 20.09 -19.11
N ARG A 246 -15.48 19.86 -17.82
CA ARG A 246 -14.45 19.47 -16.84
C ARG A 246 -13.98 18.04 -16.99
N TRP A 247 -14.73 17.21 -17.72
CA TRP A 247 -14.34 15.86 -18.10
C TRP A 247 -13.47 15.81 -19.35
N ALA A 248 -13.44 16.90 -20.13
CA ALA A 248 -12.57 16.98 -21.30
C ALA A 248 -11.09 17.01 -20.85
N LEU A 249 -10.39 15.90 -21.11
CA LEU A 249 -8.95 15.81 -20.92
C LEU A 249 -8.24 16.45 -22.12
N GLY A 250 -7.50 17.52 -21.88
CA GLY A 250 -6.57 18.08 -22.87
C GLY A 250 -5.29 17.26 -22.97
N LEU A 251 -4.51 17.48 -24.04
CA LEU A 251 -3.15 16.94 -24.18
C LEU A 251 -2.14 17.79 -23.36
N ASP A 252 -2.39 17.95 -22.06
CA ASP A 252 -1.65 18.81 -21.16
C ASP A 252 -1.14 18.04 -19.91
N ILE A 253 -0.69 18.79 -18.90
CA ILE A 253 -0.24 18.24 -17.61
C ILE A 253 -1.30 17.34 -16.94
N ARG A 254 -2.59 17.59 -17.19
CA ARG A 254 -3.70 16.83 -16.59
C ARG A 254 -3.70 15.40 -17.13
N LEU A 255 -3.47 15.21 -18.42
CA LEU A 255 -3.36 13.88 -19.02
C LEU A 255 -2.11 13.14 -18.51
N VAL A 256 -0.96 13.81 -18.45
CA VAL A 256 0.27 13.21 -17.93
C VAL A 256 0.08 12.77 -16.47
N ALA A 257 -0.53 13.61 -15.63
CA ALA A 257 -0.84 13.28 -14.25
C ALA A 257 -1.79 12.09 -14.15
N VAL A 258 -2.90 12.09 -14.90
CA VAL A 258 -3.87 10.97 -14.94
C VAL A 258 -3.19 9.66 -15.34
N LEU A 259 -2.37 9.66 -16.39
CA LEU A 259 -1.69 8.47 -16.88
C LEU A 259 -0.66 7.97 -15.87
N TYR A 260 0.20 8.84 -15.35
CA TYR A 260 1.19 8.46 -14.35
C TYR A 260 0.53 7.89 -13.09
N ILE A 261 -0.43 8.62 -12.51
CA ILE A 261 -1.07 8.21 -11.25
C ILE A 261 -1.92 6.95 -11.47
N GLY A 262 -2.57 6.82 -12.62
CA GLY A 262 -3.34 5.64 -12.99
C GLY A 262 -2.47 4.40 -13.14
N VAL A 263 -1.40 4.48 -13.94
CA VAL A 263 -0.50 3.35 -14.23
C VAL A 263 0.36 2.99 -13.02
N VAL A 264 1.05 3.97 -12.43
CA VAL A 264 2.05 3.73 -11.38
C VAL A 264 1.38 3.50 -10.04
N CYS A 265 0.49 4.41 -9.62
CA CYS A 265 -0.04 4.41 -8.25
C CYS A 265 -1.32 3.59 -8.08
N SER A 266 -2.15 3.44 -9.12
CA SER A 266 -3.32 2.57 -9.06
C SER A 266 -3.10 1.22 -9.70
N GLY A 267 -2.38 1.14 -10.81
CA GLY A 267 -2.06 -0.13 -11.46
C GLY A 267 -1.01 -0.91 -10.68
N PHE A 268 0.26 -0.52 -10.83
CA PHE A 268 1.37 -1.26 -10.25
C PHE A 268 1.40 -1.21 -8.73
N ALA A 269 1.19 -0.05 -8.10
CA ALA A 269 1.32 0.05 -6.65
C ALA A 269 0.23 -0.73 -5.90
N VAL A 270 -1.04 -0.67 -6.33
CA VAL A 270 -2.11 -1.48 -5.71
C VAL A 270 -1.81 -2.97 -5.88
N LEU A 271 -1.37 -3.39 -7.07
CA LEU A 271 -0.97 -4.77 -7.31
C LEU A 271 0.16 -5.23 -6.39
N LEU A 272 1.24 -4.45 -6.29
CA LEU A 272 2.38 -4.75 -5.44
C LEU A 272 2.00 -4.75 -3.96
N MET A 273 1.14 -3.83 -3.52
CA MET A 273 0.62 -3.80 -2.15
C MET A 273 -0.26 -5.00 -1.86
N THR A 274 -1.21 -5.35 -2.74
CA THR A 274 -2.05 -6.55 -2.62
C THR A 274 -1.18 -7.80 -2.47
N TRP A 275 -0.17 -7.95 -3.33
CA TRP A 275 0.79 -9.05 -3.27
C TRP A 275 1.60 -9.05 -1.97
N ALA A 276 2.11 -7.90 -1.53
CA ALA A 276 2.89 -7.79 -0.31
C ALA A 276 2.04 -8.05 0.95
N ILE A 277 0.78 -7.61 0.98
CA ILE A 277 -0.19 -7.90 2.05
C ILE A 277 -0.41 -9.41 2.15
N GLU A 278 -0.62 -10.09 1.02
CA GLU A 278 -0.81 -11.54 0.99
C GLU A 278 0.42 -12.28 1.57
N LYS A 279 1.64 -11.84 1.24
CA LYS A 279 2.87 -12.56 1.63
C LYS A 279 3.43 -12.19 3.00
N ARG A 280 3.28 -10.94 3.45
CA ARG A 280 3.94 -10.41 4.65
C ARG A 280 2.97 -9.80 5.66
N GLY A 281 1.71 -9.63 5.28
CA GLY A 281 0.67 -9.02 6.10
C GLY A 281 0.58 -7.49 5.94
N PRO A 282 -0.48 -6.89 6.48
CA PRO A 282 -0.81 -5.48 6.28
C PRO A 282 0.19 -4.53 6.94
N LEU A 283 0.73 -4.87 8.12
CA LEU A 283 1.71 -4.03 8.81
C LEU A 283 3.01 -3.87 8.01
N PHE A 284 3.40 -4.90 7.27
CA PHE A 284 4.60 -4.86 6.45
C PHE A 284 4.49 -3.83 5.33
N VAL A 285 3.30 -3.61 4.77
CA VAL A 285 3.10 -2.62 3.71
C VAL A 285 3.00 -1.22 4.30
N SER A 286 2.19 -1.05 5.36
CA SER A 286 1.95 0.26 5.95
C SER A 286 3.21 0.91 6.52
N MET A 287 4.11 0.13 7.14
CA MET A 287 5.34 0.64 7.76
C MET A 287 6.27 1.40 6.80
N PHE A 288 6.14 1.20 5.48
CA PHE A 288 6.93 1.93 4.49
C PHE A 288 6.40 3.33 4.19
N SER A 289 5.19 3.72 4.61
CA SER A 289 4.66 5.06 4.30
C SER A 289 5.60 6.23 4.70
N PRO A 290 6.36 6.19 5.81
CA PRO A 290 7.33 7.24 6.13
C PRO A 290 8.49 7.38 5.14
N VAL A 291 8.77 6.35 4.34
CA VAL A 291 9.75 6.45 3.24
C VAL A 291 9.26 7.42 2.16
N GLN A 292 7.95 7.54 1.94
CA GLN A 292 7.40 8.51 1.01
C GLN A 292 7.82 9.93 1.39
N LEU A 293 7.72 10.29 2.67
CA LEU A 293 8.14 11.60 3.17
C LEU A 293 9.64 11.86 2.92
N MET A 294 10.48 10.85 3.14
CA MET A 294 11.91 10.94 2.86
C MET A 294 12.19 11.19 1.37
N ILE A 295 11.49 10.48 0.48
CA ILE A 295 11.64 10.66 -0.96
C ILE A 295 11.12 12.04 -1.40
N VAL A 296 9.99 12.50 -0.86
CA VAL A 296 9.45 13.84 -1.16
C VAL A 296 10.44 14.93 -0.77
N ALA A 297 11.10 14.86 0.39
CA ALA A 297 12.10 15.85 0.77
C ALA A 297 13.35 15.84 -0.13
N VAL A 298 13.76 14.68 -0.61
CA VAL A 298 14.87 14.57 -1.58
C VAL A 298 14.46 15.16 -2.94
N LEU A 299 13.23 14.90 -3.39
CA LEU A 299 12.68 15.50 -4.62
C LEU A 299 12.52 17.02 -4.48
N GLY A 300 12.04 17.51 -3.34
CA GLY A 300 11.97 18.94 -3.03
C GLY A 300 13.34 19.60 -3.11
N TRP A 301 14.35 19.02 -2.47
CA TRP A 301 15.70 19.55 -2.59
C TRP A 301 16.25 19.50 -4.02
N SER A 302 16.05 18.38 -4.75
CA SER A 302 16.68 18.17 -6.06
C SER A 302 16.01 18.85 -7.24
N ILE A 303 14.73 19.19 -7.14
CA ILE A 303 13.93 19.77 -8.24
C ILE A 303 13.58 21.23 -7.95
N LEU A 304 13.39 21.57 -6.67
CA LEU A 304 12.85 22.85 -6.21
C LEU A 304 13.88 23.68 -5.42
N ASP A 305 15.12 23.19 -5.32
CA ASP A 305 16.19 23.80 -4.51
C ASP A 305 15.75 24.05 -3.04
N GLU A 306 14.86 23.19 -2.52
CA GLU A 306 14.40 23.29 -1.14
C GLU A 306 15.54 23.06 -0.15
N LYS A 307 15.57 23.89 0.88
CA LYS A 307 16.56 23.83 1.96
C LYS A 307 16.38 22.55 2.80
N ILE A 308 17.40 21.70 2.84
CA ILE A 308 17.43 20.54 3.74
C ILE A 308 17.87 20.95 5.14
N TYR A 309 17.01 20.69 6.12
CA TYR A 309 17.29 20.91 7.54
C TYR A 309 17.86 19.64 8.20
N LEU A 310 18.61 19.80 9.29
CA LEU A 310 19.15 18.68 10.09
C LEU A 310 18.08 17.69 10.56
N SER A 311 16.86 18.17 10.79
CA SER A 311 15.70 17.36 11.13
C SER A 311 15.36 16.31 10.08
N SER A 312 15.53 16.63 8.79
CA SER A 312 15.31 15.69 7.69
C SER A 312 16.31 14.53 7.75
N ALA A 313 17.59 14.84 7.99
CA ALA A 313 18.64 13.83 8.11
C ALA A 313 18.42 12.92 9.34
N LEU A 314 18.19 13.52 10.51
CA LEU A 314 17.94 12.76 11.74
C LEU A 314 16.65 11.94 11.67
N GLY A 315 15.56 12.54 11.17
CA GLY A 315 14.28 11.86 10.98
C GLY A 315 14.38 10.68 10.04
N SER A 316 15.11 10.82 8.93
CA SER A 316 15.38 9.74 7.97
C SER A 316 16.12 8.57 8.61
N VAL A 317 17.16 8.84 9.41
CA VAL A 317 17.89 7.79 10.16
C VAL A 317 16.94 7.04 11.10
N VAL A 318 16.11 7.77 11.84
CA VAL A 318 15.15 7.17 12.78
C VAL A 318 14.09 6.33 12.04
N ILE A 319 13.61 6.78 10.88
CA ILE A 319 12.69 6.01 10.02
C ILE A 319 13.33 4.69 9.56
N VAL A 320 14.58 4.74 9.08
CA VAL A 320 15.30 3.54 8.62
C VAL A 320 15.51 2.55 9.77
N LEU A 321 15.85 3.03 10.96
CA LEU A 321 15.96 2.19 12.15
C LEU A 321 14.60 1.55 12.52
N GLY A 322 13.52 2.33 12.48
CA GLY A 322 12.15 1.86 12.69
C GLY A 322 11.76 0.73 11.73
N LEU A 323 11.99 0.94 10.44
CA LEU A 323 11.77 -0.05 9.39
C LEU A 323 12.58 -1.32 9.63
N TYR A 324 13.87 -1.19 9.94
CA TYR A 324 14.74 -2.33 10.22
C TYR A 324 14.21 -3.18 11.39
N MET A 325 13.79 -2.55 12.49
CA MET A 325 13.23 -3.25 13.65
C MET A 325 11.97 -4.05 13.29
N VAL A 326 11.02 -3.46 12.57
CA VAL A 326 9.79 -4.17 12.17
C VAL A 326 10.10 -5.30 11.18
N LEU A 327 10.99 -5.08 10.20
CA LEU A 327 11.44 -6.12 9.26
C LEU A 327 12.10 -7.29 9.98
N TRP A 328 12.94 -6.99 10.97
CA TRP A 328 13.58 -8.00 11.80
C TRP A 328 12.58 -8.79 12.64
N GLY A 329 11.61 -8.10 13.27
CA GLY A 329 10.52 -8.73 14.03
C GLY A 329 9.67 -9.66 13.16
N LYS A 330 9.26 -9.21 11.97
CA LYS A 330 8.54 -10.02 10.98
C LYS A 330 9.38 -11.20 10.48
N GLY A 331 10.68 -11.00 10.26
CA GLY A 331 11.61 -12.06 9.87
C GLY A 331 11.71 -13.17 10.91
N ARG A 332 11.70 -12.82 12.21
CA ARG A 332 11.66 -13.81 13.29
C ARG A 332 10.34 -14.57 13.35
N GLU A 333 9.21 -13.90 13.17
CA GLU A 333 7.89 -14.54 13.19
C GLU A 333 7.74 -15.59 12.08
N LEU A 334 8.24 -15.29 10.87
CA LEU A 334 8.21 -16.23 9.76
C LEU A 334 9.11 -17.44 9.97
N LYS A 335 10.31 -17.24 10.53
CA LYS A 335 11.19 -18.36 10.90
C LYS A 335 10.56 -19.25 11.95
N ALA A 336 9.93 -18.66 12.98
CA ALA A 336 9.24 -19.44 14.01
C ALA A 336 8.08 -20.27 13.44
N LYS A 337 7.29 -19.70 12.51
CA LYS A 337 6.22 -20.44 11.81
C LYS A 337 6.78 -21.59 10.96
N ALA A 338 7.85 -21.35 10.22
CA ALA A 338 8.49 -22.38 9.38
C ALA A 338 9.06 -23.54 10.24
N SER A 339 9.65 -23.25 11.41
CA SER A 339 10.12 -24.29 12.33
C SER A 339 8.97 -25.16 12.87
N LEU A 340 7.82 -24.57 13.18
CA LEU A 340 6.63 -25.30 13.66
C LEU A 340 5.97 -26.17 12.56
N GLU A 341 6.16 -25.81 11.28
CA GLU A 341 5.69 -26.60 10.14
C GLU A 341 6.67 -27.71 9.75
N GLY A 342 7.98 -27.48 9.92
CA GLY A 342 9.04 -28.47 9.67
C GLY A 342 9.08 -29.63 10.66
N ASP A 343 8.62 -29.43 11.90
CA ASP A 343 8.47 -30.50 12.90
C ASP A 343 7.25 -31.42 12.64
N LYS A 344 6.48 -31.19 11.57
CA LYS A 344 5.37 -32.03 11.14
C LYS A 344 5.73 -32.88 9.90
N GLU A 345 6.76 -33.72 10.00
CA GLU A 345 6.93 -34.83 9.05
C GLU A 345 5.93 -35.97 9.34
N PRO A 346 5.53 -36.76 8.32
CA PRO A 346 4.45 -37.73 8.46
C PRO A 346 4.91 -38.94 9.28
N TYR A 347 4.14 -39.26 10.31
CA TYR A 347 4.24 -40.53 11.02
C TYR A 347 3.87 -41.65 10.03
N GLU A 348 4.87 -42.29 9.41
CA GLU A 348 4.67 -43.54 8.69
C GLU A 348 4.42 -44.68 9.69
N GLY A 349 3.19 -45.19 9.67
CA GLY A 349 2.83 -46.59 9.85
C GLY A 349 3.43 -47.37 11.02
N GLY A 350 2.71 -47.42 12.13
CA GLY A 350 2.78 -48.51 13.11
C GLY A 350 1.37 -48.88 13.55
N ALA A 351 0.84 -49.98 13.03
CA ALA A 351 -0.46 -50.51 13.41
C ALA A 351 -0.44 -50.96 14.88
N ALA A 352 -1.37 -50.43 15.68
CA ALA A 352 -1.88 -51.11 16.87
C ALA A 352 -3.26 -50.52 17.24
N GLU A 353 -4.24 -51.40 17.34
CA GLU A 353 -5.60 -51.15 17.78
C GLU A 353 -5.65 -50.58 19.22
N GLY A 354 -6.70 -49.79 19.50
CA GLY A 354 -7.31 -49.81 20.83
C GLY A 354 -7.53 -48.46 21.53
N LYS A 355 -8.83 -48.10 21.58
CA LYS A 355 -9.55 -47.31 22.61
C LYS A 355 -9.61 -45.78 22.52
N GLN A 356 -10.87 -45.34 22.53
CA GLN A 356 -11.36 -43.99 22.77
C GLN A 356 -10.81 -43.40 24.07
N GLU A 357 -10.42 -42.12 24.02
CA GLU A 357 -10.76 -41.16 25.07
C GLU A 357 -10.85 -39.75 24.46
N THR A 358 -11.98 -39.11 24.73
CA THR A 358 -12.34 -37.74 24.37
C THR A 358 -11.46 -36.73 25.10
N ASN A 359 -10.88 -35.76 24.38
CA ASN A 359 -10.71 -34.41 24.93
C ASN A 359 -10.57 -33.37 23.81
N GLY A 360 -11.32 -32.28 23.95
CA GLY A 360 -11.45 -31.22 22.97
C GLY A 360 -10.18 -30.37 22.83
N ALA A 361 -9.74 -30.19 21.59
CA ALA A 361 -8.82 -29.14 21.20
C ALA A 361 -9.23 -28.58 19.84
N LEU A 362 -9.46 -27.27 19.80
CA LEU A 362 -9.81 -26.47 18.63
C LEU A 362 -8.85 -26.73 17.45
N ALA A 363 -9.41 -27.15 16.32
CA ALA A 363 -8.69 -27.19 15.05
C ALA A 363 -8.38 -25.76 14.55
N ILE A 364 -7.10 -25.40 14.53
CA ILE A 364 -6.60 -24.19 13.86
C ILE A 364 -6.13 -24.58 12.46
N TYR A 365 -6.72 -23.89 11.49
CA TYR A 365 -6.62 -24.03 10.04
C TYR A 365 -5.18 -24.10 9.50
N SER A 366 -4.95 -25.01 8.55
CA SER A 366 -3.73 -25.19 7.74
C SER A 366 -3.92 -24.52 6.36
N PRO A 367 -2.90 -23.90 5.73
CA PRO A 367 -2.94 -23.51 4.34
C PRO A 367 -2.63 -24.71 3.43
N THR A 368 -3.57 -25.07 2.57
CA THR A 368 -3.44 -26.16 1.60
C THR A 368 -2.33 -25.88 0.58
N ALA A 369 -1.41 -26.84 0.48
CA ALA A 369 -0.41 -26.94 -0.56
C ALA A 369 -1.08 -27.22 -1.93
N ASN A 370 -0.71 -26.43 -2.94
CA ASN A 370 -1.00 -26.71 -4.33
C ASN A 370 -0.18 -27.94 -4.79
N ALA A 371 -0.81 -29.09 -4.91
CA ALA A 371 -0.26 -30.22 -5.66
C ALA A 371 -0.66 -30.08 -7.14
N TYR A 372 0.33 -29.80 -8.00
CA TYR A 372 0.22 -30.08 -9.44
C TYR A 372 0.40 -31.60 -9.66
N PRO A 373 -0.44 -32.28 -10.44
CA PRO A 373 -0.20 -33.69 -10.76
C PRO A 373 0.97 -33.81 -11.73
N LYS A 374 2.01 -34.55 -11.33
CA LYS A 374 3.05 -35.05 -12.24
C LYS A 374 2.43 -36.12 -13.13
N GLU A 375 2.56 -35.96 -14.45
CA GLU A 375 2.27 -37.01 -15.44
C GLU A 375 3.11 -38.26 -15.14
N LYS A 376 2.44 -39.40 -14.97
CA LYS A 376 3.08 -40.72 -14.94
C LYS A 376 3.56 -41.05 -16.36
N LYS A 377 4.87 -41.17 -16.56
CA LYS A 377 5.43 -41.96 -17.66
C LYS A 377 5.30 -43.43 -17.29
N GLU A 378 4.38 -44.14 -17.93
CA GLU A 378 4.37 -45.61 -17.92
C GLU A 378 5.58 -46.11 -18.72
N GLY A 379 6.53 -46.74 -18.01
CA GLY A 379 7.50 -47.63 -18.61
C GLY A 379 6.86 -49.01 -18.73
N LYS A 380 6.74 -49.52 -19.97
CA LYS A 380 6.56 -50.94 -20.25
C LYS A 380 7.94 -51.53 -20.51
N VAL A 381 8.34 -52.48 -19.66
CA VAL A 381 9.43 -53.42 -19.89
C VAL A 381 8.78 -54.75 -20.26
N ASP A 382 9.16 -55.23 -21.44
CA ASP A 382 9.35 -56.59 -21.95
C ASP A 382 8.55 -57.77 -21.36
N GLU A 383 7.94 -58.55 -22.27
CA GLU A 383 7.97 -60.00 -22.22
C GLU A 383 7.77 -60.65 -23.61
N VAL A 384 8.67 -61.59 -23.91
CA VAL A 384 8.78 -62.61 -25.00
C VAL A 384 9.37 -62.20 -26.34
#